data_AF-A0AA41RKG5-F1
#
_entry.id   AF-A0AA41RKG5-F1
#
_cell.length_a   1.000
_cell.length_b   1.000
_cell.length_c   1.000
_cell.angle_alpha   90.00
_cell.angle_beta   90.00
_cell.angle_gamma   90.00
#
_symmetry.space_group_name_H-M   'P 1'
#
loop_
_entity.id
_entity.type
_entity.pdbx_description
1 polymer ?
#
loop_
_entity_poly.entity_id
_entity_poly.type
_entity_poly.pdbx_seq_one_letter_code
_entity_poly.pdbx_strand_id
1 'polypeptide(L)'
;MYVAGWDYPLHLGVTEAGEGEDGRMKSAIGIGTLLQDGLGDTIRVSLTEAPEEEIDPCKRLANLGMKASDLQKGVAPFEEKHRHYFDFQRRTGQLPVQKE
;
A
#
# COMPACT_ATOMS: atom_id res chain seq x y z
N MET A 1 3.46 1.78 -12.87
CA MET A 1 4.56 0.81 -12.70
C MET A 1 4.44 -0.32 -13.70
N TYR A 2 3.32 -1.06 -13.72
CA TYR A 2 3.05 -2.10 -14.74
C TYR A 2 3.08 -1.59 -16.20
N VAL A 3 2.62 -0.35 -16.45
CA VAL A 3 2.64 0.27 -17.79
C VAL A 3 4.05 0.39 -18.40
N ALA A 4 5.10 0.47 -17.58
CA ALA A 4 6.47 0.63 -18.05
C ALA A 4 7.29 -0.68 -18.01
N GLY A 5 6.67 -1.81 -17.67
CA GLY A 5 7.39 -3.08 -17.45
C GLY A 5 8.37 -3.01 -16.28
N TRP A 6 8.11 -2.13 -15.31
CA TRP A 6 9.00 -1.90 -14.18
C TRP A 6 8.77 -2.95 -13.10
N ASP A 7 9.46 -4.07 -13.26
CA ASP A 7 9.48 -5.23 -12.36
C ASP A 7 10.50 -5.02 -11.22
N TYR A 8 10.47 -3.84 -10.61
CA TYR A 8 11.33 -3.51 -9.48
C TYR A 8 10.67 -3.91 -8.17
N PRO A 9 11.45 -4.41 -7.19
CA PRO A 9 10.92 -4.75 -5.89
C PRO A 9 10.35 -3.52 -5.18
N LEU A 10 9.19 -3.70 -4.55
CA LEU A 10 8.46 -2.69 -3.81
C LEU A 10 8.75 -2.81 -2.31
N HIS A 11 9.24 -1.72 -1.73
CA HIS A 11 9.30 -1.55 -0.28
C HIS A 11 8.05 -0.85 0.22
N LEU A 12 7.32 -1.49 1.13
CA LEU A 12 6.13 -0.93 1.74
C LEU A 12 6.39 -0.50 3.18
N GLY A 13 5.90 0.69 3.53
CA GLY A 13 5.90 1.17 4.90
C GLY A 13 4.91 2.30 5.07
N VAL A 14 4.34 2.41 6.27
CA VAL A 14 3.54 3.57 6.66
C VAL A 14 4.42 4.48 7.50
N THR A 15 4.72 5.66 6.98
CA THR A 15 5.41 6.71 7.73
C THR A 15 4.46 7.33 8.75
N GLU A 16 4.99 7.76 9.89
CA GLU A 16 4.19 8.44 10.93
C GLU A 16 2.99 7.61 11.42
N ALA A 17 3.15 6.29 11.53
CA ALA A 17 2.07 5.44 12.06
C ALA A 17 1.70 5.86 13.50
N GLY A 18 2.69 6.31 14.27
CA GLY A 18 2.54 6.70 15.67
C GLY A 18 2.98 5.57 16.60
N GLU A 19 2.48 5.61 17.82
CA GLU A 19 2.81 4.65 18.87
C GLU A 19 1.61 3.76 19.20
N GLY A 20 1.87 2.69 19.95
CA GLY A 20 0.85 1.84 20.52
C GLY A 20 0.02 1.13 19.46
N GLU A 21 -1.21 0.80 19.85
CA GLU A 21 -2.14 0.07 19.01
C GLU A 21 -2.56 0.85 17.76
N ASP A 22 -2.65 2.19 17.85
CA ASP A 22 -3.01 3.04 16.72
C ASP A 22 -1.97 2.97 15.59
N GLY A 23 -0.67 3.03 15.93
CA GLY A 23 0.40 2.85 14.95
C GLY A 23 0.41 1.46 14.31
N ARG A 24 0.14 0.42 15.11
CA ARG A 24 0.02 -0.96 14.61
C ARG A 24 -1.20 -1.11 13.69
N MET A 25 -2.33 -0.49 14.03
CA MET A 25 -3.55 -0.52 13.22
C MET A 25 -3.39 0.22 11.89
N LYS A 26 -2.84 1.45 11.89
CA LYS A 26 -2.55 2.19 10.65
C LYS A 26 -1.59 1.43 9.74
N SER A 27 -0.53 0.87 10.31
CA SER A 27 0.42 0.04 9.57
C SER A 27 -0.26 -1.20 8.99
N ALA A 28 -1.12 -1.86 9.76
CA ALA A 28 -1.85 -3.04 9.30
C ALA A 28 -2.81 -2.73 8.16
N ILE A 29 -3.56 -1.63 8.24
CA ILE A 29 -4.49 -1.21 7.18
C ILE A 29 -3.70 -0.79 5.92
N GLY A 30 -2.68 0.04 6.07
CA GLY A 30 -1.92 0.56 4.92
C GLY A 30 -1.12 -0.52 4.20
N ILE A 31 -0.34 -1.31 4.94
CA ILE A 31 0.52 -2.36 4.37
C ILE A 31 -0.31 -3.59 4.00
N GLY A 32 -1.20 -4.04 4.89
CA GLY A 32 -1.96 -5.27 4.71
C GLY A 32 -2.90 -5.24 3.50
N THR A 33 -3.49 -4.08 3.19
CA THR A 33 -4.33 -3.92 1.98
C THR A 33 -3.51 -4.12 0.72
N LEU A 34 -2.33 -3.49 0.63
CA LEU A 34 -1.44 -3.64 -0.53
C LEU A 34 -0.92 -5.07 -0.68
N LEU A 35 -0.58 -5.73 0.42
CA LEU A 35 -0.16 -7.14 0.40
C LEU A 35 -1.28 -8.07 -0.09
N GLN A 36 -2.54 -7.81 0.26
CA GLN A 36 -3.70 -8.57 -0.24
C GLN A 36 -3.98 -8.32 -1.72
N ASP A 37 -3.63 -7.12 -2.22
CA ASP A 37 -3.70 -6.76 -3.62
C ASP A 37 -2.57 -7.39 -4.46
N GLY A 38 -1.60 -8.05 -3.82
CA GLY A 38 -0.44 -8.69 -4.44
C GLY A 38 0.75 -7.75 -4.64
N LEU A 39 0.80 -6.63 -3.90
CA LEU A 39 1.86 -5.63 -3.98
C LEU A 39 2.77 -5.70 -2.75
N GLY A 40 4.09 -5.63 -2.97
CA GLY A 40 5.11 -5.52 -1.93
C GLY A 40 6.03 -6.73 -1.83
N ASP A 41 7.33 -6.46 -1.82
CA ASP A 41 8.41 -7.47 -1.72
C ASP A 41 9.13 -7.40 -0.38
N THR A 42 9.20 -6.21 0.20
CA THR A 42 9.73 -5.97 1.54
C THR A 42 8.82 -5.02 2.29
N ILE A 43 8.76 -5.17 3.61
CA ILE A 43 7.91 -4.32 4.46
C ILE A 43 8.69 -3.77 5.66
N ARG A 44 8.27 -2.60 6.12
CA ARG A 44 8.67 -2.02 7.42
C ARG A 44 7.45 -1.40 8.10
N VAL A 45 7.16 -1.86 9.30
CA VAL A 45 6.26 -1.16 10.23
C VAL A 45 7.11 -0.09 10.91
N SER A 46 6.66 1.17 10.92
CA SER A 46 7.41 2.29 11.48
C SER A 46 6.68 2.85 12.70
N LEU A 47 7.04 2.38 13.90
CA LEU A 47 6.46 2.85 15.16
C LEU A 47 7.35 3.93 15.78
N THR A 48 6.76 4.78 16.62
CA THR A 48 7.52 5.72 17.47
C THR A 48 8.10 5.03 18.73
N GLU A 49 7.88 3.73 18.87
CA GLU A 49 8.38 2.88 19.97
C GLU A 49 9.80 2.35 19.69
N ALA A 50 10.31 1.51 20.60
CA ALA A 50 11.57 0.80 20.39
C ALA A 50 11.50 -0.10 19.13
N PRO A 51 12.57 -0.23 18.35
CA PRO A 51 12.56 -0.94 17.07
C PRO A 51 12.19 -2.43 17.20
N GLU A 52 12.41 -3.04 18.36
CA GLU A 52 12.02 -4.42 18.65
C GLU A 52 10.49 -4.60 18.61
N GLU A 53 9.73 -3.55 18.96
CA GLU A 53 8.26 -3.54 18.94
C GLU A 53 7.69 -3.53 17.51
N GLU A 54 8.50 -3.16 16.51
CA GLU A 54 8.10 -3.23 15.09
C GLU A 54 8.09 -4.69 14.57
N ILE A 55 8.85 -5.59 15.20
CA ILE A 55 9.12 -6.94 14.66
C ILE A 55 7.88 -7.83 14.67
N ASP A 56 7.12 -7.87 15.77
CA ASP A 56 5.92 -8.72 15.86
C ASP A 56 4.84 -8.32 14.83
N PRO A 57 4.41 -7.05 14.72
CA PRO A 57 3.43 -6.66 13.71
C PRO A 57 3.97 -6.84 12.29
N CYS A 58 5.26 -6.58 12.02
CA CYS A 58 5.90 -6.89 10.75
C CYS A 58 5.75 -8.37 10.39
N LYS A 59 6.08 -9.29 11.30
CA LYS A 59 5.98 -10.74 11.05
C LYS A 59 4.56 -11.16 10.74
N ARG A 60 3.57 -10.62 11.46
CA ARG A 60 2.15 -10.91 11.20
C ARG A 60 1.73 -10.47 9.80
N LEU A 61 2.14 -9.28 9.37
CA LEU A 61 1.86 -8.76 8.03
C LEU A 61 2.58 -9.54 6.94
N ALA A 62 3.86 -9.88 7.13
CA ALA A 62 4.60 -10.72 6.19
C ALA A 62 3.90 -12.08 6.00
N ASN A 63 3.49 -12.73 7.09
CA ASN A 63 2.74 -13.99 7.03
C ASN A 63 1.39 -13.84 6.30
N LEU A 64 0.71 -12.70 6.43
CA LEU A 64 -0.51 -12.40 5.70
C LEU A 64 -0.25 -12.32 4.19
N GLY A 65 0.80 -11.60 3.77
CA GLY A 65 1.21 -11.47 2.38
C GLY A 65 1.63 -12.81 1.77
N MET A 66 2.43 -13.61 2.49
CA MET A 66 2.81 -14.96 2.05
C MET A 66 1.59 -15.85 1.79
N LYS A 67 0.60 -15.84 2.70
CA LYS A 67 -0.66 -16.58 2.50
C LYS A 67 -1.47 -16.05 1.33
N ALA A 68 -1.49 -14.75 1.08
CA ALA A 68 -2.17 -14.18 -0.08
C ALA A 68 -1.50 -14.64 -1.38
N SER A 69 -0.16 -14.65 -1.41
CA SER A 69 0.65 -15.15 -2.52
C SER A 69 0.39 -16.64 -2.81
N ASP A 70 0.39 -17.48 -1.77
CA ASP A 70 0.10 -18.93 -1.89
C ASP A 70 -1.29 -19.20 -2.48
N LEU A 71 -2.26 -18.35 -2.14
CA LEU A 71 -3.63 -18.44 -2.64
C LEU A 71 -3.82 -17.76 -4.01
N GLN A 72 -2.75 -17.21 -4.59
CA GLN A 72 -2.78 -16.38 -5.80
C GLN A 72 -3.85 -15.28 -5.71
N LYS A 73 -4.03 -14.73 -4.51
CA LYS A 73 -4.91 -13.59 -4.27
C LYS A 73 -4.19 -12.32 -4.69
N GLY A 74 -4.88 -11.51 -5.46
CA GLY A 74 -4.44 -10.22 -5.92
C GLY A 74 -5.54 -9.54 -6.72
N VAL A 75 -5.30 -8.31 -7.14
CA VAL A 75 -6.23 -7.58 -7.99
C VAL A 75 -6.04 -8.03 -9.44
N ALA A 76 -7.14 -8.08 -10.20
CA ALA A 76 -7.05 -8.30 -11.64
C ALA A 76 -6.11 -7.24 -12.27
N PRO A 77 -5.29 -7.61 -13.27
CA PRO A 77 -4.40 -6.67 -13.93
C PRO A 77 -5.16 -5.43 -14.40
N PHE A 78 -4.73 -4.25 -13.93
CA PHE A 78 -5.30 -2.98 -14.36
C PHE A 78 -4.48 -2.42 -15.53
N GLU A 79 -5.14 -2.18 -16.65
CA GLU A 79 -4.57 -1.49 -17.80
C GLU A 79 -4.92 0.01 -17.72
N GLU A 80 -3.91 0.86 -17.49
CA GLU A 80 -4.11 2.31 -17.48
C GLU A 80 -4.23 2.84 -18.91
N LYS A 81 -5.45 3.18 -19.32
CA LYS A 81 -5.78 3.65 -20.68
C LYS A 81 -5.89 5.17 -20.81
N HIS A 82 -5.94 5.92 -19.71
CA HIS A 82 -6.37 7.32 -19.73
C HIS A 82 -5.31 8.31 -19.25
N ARG A 83 -4.40 7.89 -18.36
CA ARG A 83 -3.33 8.77 -17.85
C ARG A 83 -2.12 8.76 -18.77
N HIS A 84 -1.94 9.86 -19.51
CA HIS A 84 -0.72 10.14 -20.26
C HIS A 84 0.23 11.01 -19.40
N TYR A 85 1.29 10.40 -18.86
CA TYR A 85 2.19 11.08 -17.90
C TYR A 85 3.04 12.21 -18.50
N PHE A 86 3.14 12.27 -19.83
CA PHE A 86 3.81 13.34 -20.56
C PHE A 86 2.88 14.49 -20.92
N ASP A 87 1.56 14.28 -20.83
CA ASP A 87 0.56 15.27 -21.20
C ASP A 87 0.02 15.96 -19.95
N PHE A 88 0.51 17.16 -19.68
CA PHE A 88 -0.07 17.98 -18.63
C PHE A 88 -1.34 18.65 -19.15
N GLN A 89 -2.51 18.08 -18.83
CA GLN A 89 -3.80 18.68 -19.11
C GLN A 89 -4.52 19.06 -17.81
N ARG A 90 -5.07 20.28 -17.78
CA ARG A 90 -5.92 20.73 -16.68
C ARG A 90 -7.19 19.86 -16.67
N ARG A 91 -7.40 19.13 -15.57
CA ARG A 91 -8.65 18.38 -15.39
C ARG A 91 -9.81 19.36 -15.32
N THR A 92 -10.75 19.21 -16.25
CA THR A 92 -12.07 19.85 -16.17
C THR A 92 -13.02 18.89 -15.46
N GLY A 93 -13.82 19.41 -14.54
CA GLY A 93 -14.76 18.62 -13.78
C GLY A 93 -15.79 19.52 -13.12
N GLN A 94 -17.03 19.03 -13.01
CA GLN A 94 -18.07 19.73 -12.28
C GLN A 94 -17.88 19.39 -10.80
N LEU A 95 -17.56 20.39 -9.99
CA LEU A 95 -17.47 20.20 -8.55
C LEU A 95 -18.85 19.79 -8.01
N PRO A 96 -18.92 18.85 -7.06
CA PRO A 96 -20.19 18.53 -6.42
C PRO A 96 -20.78 19.80 -5.82
N VAL A 97 -22.07 20.03 -6.06
CA VAL A 97 -22.79 21.17 -5.50
C VAL A 97 -22.79 21.01 -3.98
N GLN A 98 -22.30 22.02 -3.27
CA GLN A 98 -22.37 22.04 -1.82
C GLN A 98 -23.86 22.06 -1.42
N LYS A 99 -24.34 20.98 -0.80
CA LYS A 99 -25.68 20.96 -0.20
C LYS A 99 -25.59 21.69 1.13
N GLU A 100 -26.37 22.77 1.27
CA GLU A 100 -26.68 23.39 2.57
C GLU A 100 -27.45 22.43 3.47
#